data_AF-A0A1I1BRM0-F1
#
_entry.id   AF-A0A1I1BRM0-F1
#
_cell.length_a   1.000
_cell.length_b   1.000
_cell.length_c   1.000
_cell.angle_alpha   90.00
_cell.angle_beta   90.00
_cell.angle_gamma   90.00
#
_symmetry.space_group_name_H-M   'P 1'
#
loop_
_entity.id
_entity.type
_entity.pdbx_description
1 polymer ?
#
loop_
_entity_poly.entity_id
_entity_poly.type
_entity_poly.pdbx_seq_one_letter_code
_entity_poly.pdbx_strand_id
1 'polypeptide(L)'
;MPLSITYAAVPCCPKAGNVEGLNMYIHLGGEKIVRTSQLVAIFDISIEQSSKLSRQFVAQARKNRIVETIGEEDPKSIVVTEERVYYSPISSSTLKKRAHHLVDL
;
A
#
# COMPACT_ATOMS: atom_id res chain seq x y z
N MET A 1 -13.74 -5.55 21.57
CA MET A 1 -12.76 -4.55 21.12
C MET A 1 -12.93 -4.35 19.63
N PRO A 2 -13.59 -3.29 19.14
CA PRO A 2 -13.71 -3.07 17.71
C PRO A 2 -12.31 -2.73 17.18
N LEU A 3 -11.75 -3.58 16.32
CA LEU A 3 -10.46 -3.33 15.68
C LEU A 3 -10.64 -2.18 14.70
N SER A 4 -9.96 -1.07 14.96
CA SER A 4 -9.81 0.05 14.03
C SER A 4 -9.04 -0.43 12.80
N ILE A 5 -9.74 -0.97 11.80
CA ILE A 5 -9.20 -1.16 10.46
C ILE A 5 -8.97 0.25 9.93
N THR A 6 -7.76 0.76 10.12
CA THR A 6 -7.37 2.03 9.52
C THR A 6 -7.18 1.74 8.04
N TYR A 7 -8.27 1.80 7.27
CA TYR A 7 -8.17 2.06 5.85
C TYR A 7 -7.46 3.42 5.74
N ALA A 8 -6.15 3.41 5.45
CA ALA A 8 -5.61 4.52 4.70
C ALA A 8 -6.22 4.37 3.31
N ALA A 9 -7.44 4.86 3.14
CA ALA A 9 -7.95 5.21 1.83
C ALA A 9 -6.87 6.13 1.26
N VAL A 10 -6.09 5.59 0.33
CA VAL A 10 -5.45 6.42 -0.67
C VAL A 10 -6.61 7.18 -1.27
N PRO A 11 -6.64 8.52 -1.22
CA PRO A 11 -7.77 9.27 -1.74
C PRO A 11 -7.93 8.93 -3.22
N CYS A 12 -8.84 8.00 -3.53
CA CYS A 12 -9.22 7.60 -4.87
C CYS A 12 -10.50 8.33 -5.31
N CYS A 13 -10.74 9.52 -4.75
CA CYS A 13 -11.67 10.50 -5.26
C CYS A 13 -10.88 11.78 -5.53
N PRO A 14 -10.36 11.98 -6.76
CA PRO A 14 -9.99 13.32 -7.19
C PRO A 14 -11.23 14.21 -6.97
N LYS A 15 -11.07 15.30 -6.21
CA LYS A 15 -12.08 16.37 -6.24
C LYS A 15 -12.19 16.79 -7.71
N ALA A 16 -13.41 16.87 -8.23
CA ALA A 16 -13.70 17.27 -9.59
C ALA A 16 -12.94 18.59 -9.89
N GLY A 17 -11.78 18.48 -10.55
CA GLY A 17 -10.87 19.62 -10.76
C GLY A 17 -9.37 19.35 -10.65
N ASN A 18 -8.89 18.27 -10.02
CA ASN A 18 -7.43 18.00 -10.01
C ASN A 18 -7.08 16.55 -10.41
N VAL A 19 -6.73 16.38 -11.69
CA VAL A 19 -6.28 15.11 -12.31
C VAL A 19 -4.75 14.95 -12.28
N GLU A 20 -4.01 15.87 -11.67
CA GLU A 20 -2.54 15.90 -11.79
C GLU A 20 -1.78 14.93 -10.86
N GLY A 21 -2.46 14.34 -9.86
CA GLY A 21 -1.86 13.35 -8.95
C GLY A 21 -1.71 11.92 -9.51
N LEU A 22 -2.29 11.63 -10.68
CA LEU A 22 -2.35 10.28 -11.27
C LEU A 22 -1.10 9.90 -12.08
N ASN A 23 -0.19 10.84 -12.33
CA ASN A 23 1.06 10.62 -13.07
C ASN A 23 2.28 10.42 -12.17
N MET A 24 2.05 10.30 -10.87
CA MET A 24 3.08 10.22 -9.85
C MET A 24 3.51 8.79 -9.58
N TYR A 25 4.73 8.66 -9.05
CA TYR A 25 5.33 7.39 -8.67
C TYR A 25 5.69 7.41 -7.19
N ILE A 26 5.50 6.30 -6.51
CA ILE A 26 5.93 6.09 -5.12
C ILE A 26 7.04 5.03 -5.08
N HIS A 27 8.16 5.41 -4.47
CA HIS A 27 9.26 4.49 -4.16
C HIS A 27 8.91 3.67 -2.92
N LEU A 28 8.84 2.36 -3.09
CA LEU A 28 8.44 1.39 -2.07
C LEU A 28 9.63 0.83 -1.28
N GLY A 29 10.87 1.21 -1.59
CA GLY A 29 12.09 0.62 -1.03
C GLY A 29 12.90 -0.14 -2.08
N GLY A 30 14.19 -0.37 -1.80
CA GLY A 30 15.11 -0.98 -2.76
C GLY A 30 15.12 -0.24 -4.10
N GLU A 31 14.90 -0.96 -5.19
CA GLU A 31 14.76 -0.41 -6.54
C GLU A 31 13.29 -0.37 -7.02
N LYS A 32 12.32 -0.62 -6.12
CA LYS A 32 10.92 -0.77 -6.50
C LYS A 32 10.14 0.55 -6.48
N ILE A 33 9.50 0.85 -7.60
CA ILE A 33 8.68 2.03 -7.81
C ILE A 33 7.33 1.59 -8.41
N VAL A 34 6.23 2.16 -7.94
CA VAL A 34 4.88 1.91 -8.50
C VAL A 34 4.16 3.23 -8.77
N ARG A 35 3.23 3.24 -9.73
CA ARG A 35 2.39 4.41 -10.00
C ARG A 35 1.35 4.57 -8.91
N THR A 36 1.11 5.81 -8.49
CA THR A 36 0.07 6.12 -7.51
C THR A 36 -1.33 5.74 -8.04
N SER A 37 -1.55 5.82 -9.35
CA SER A 37 -2.81 5.39 -9.98
C SER A 37 -3.11 3.90 -9.82
N GLN A 38 -2.10 3.06 -9.62
CA GLN A 38 -2.26 1.62 -9.40
C GLN A 38 -2.41 1.27 -7.91
N LEU A 39 -2.26 2.25 -7.00
CA LEU A 39 -2.25 2.04 -5.56
C LEU A 39 -3.69 1.83 -5.06
N VAL A 40 -3.98 0.63 -4.56
CA VAL A 40 -5.30 0.29 -3.99
C VAL A 40 -5.33 0.56 -2.48
N ALA A 41 -4.28 0.14 -1.76
CA ALA A 41 -4.20 0.33 -0.32
C ALA A 41 -2.75 0.25 0.21
N ILE A 42 -2.52 0.84 1.38
CA ILE A 42 -1.29 0.67 2.16
C ILE A 42 -1.67 0.25 3.58
N PHE A 43 -1.10 -0.85 4.04
CA PHE A 43 -1.31 -1.40 5.38
C PHE A 43 0.00 -1.47 6.16
N ASP A 44 -0.10 -1.38 7.48
CA ASP A 44 0.99 -1.78 8.36
C ASP A 44 1.17 -3.31 8.35
N ILE A 45 2.39 -3.80 8.52
CA ILE A 45 2.68 -5.25 8.51
C ILE A 45 1.90 -6.02 9.58
N SER A 46 1.54 -5.36 10.68
CA SER A 46 0.72 -5.94 11.76
C SER A 46 -0.63 -6.51 11.31
N ILE A 47 -1.10 -6.17 10.09
CA ILE A 47 -2.31 -6.75 9.53
C ILE A 47 -2.24 -8.28 9.35
N GLU A 48 -1.06 -8.88 9.22
CA GLU A 48 -0.91 -10.34 9.18
C GLU A 48 -1.37 -11.01 10.47
N GLN A 49 -1.27 -10.30 11.60
CA GLN A 49 -1.70 -10.77 12.91
C GLN A 49 -3.16 -10.41 13.22
N SER A 50 -3.80 -9.65 12.32
CA SER A 50 -5.17 -9.17 12.51
C SER A 50 -6.21 -10.24 12.14
N SER A 51 -7.48 -9.83 11.94
CA SER A 51 -8.65 -10.69 11.78
C SER A 51 -8.48 -11.87 10.79
N LYS A 52 -9.37 -12.87 10.90
CA LYS A 52 -9.40 -14.04 10.01
C LYS A 52 -9.45 -13.64 8.52
N LEU A 53 -10.15 -12.56 8.19
CA LEU A 53 -10.34 -12.07 6.83
C LEU A 53 -9.03 -11.52 6.23
N SER A 54 -8.26 -10.76 7.01
CA SER A 54 -6.97 -10.21 6.59
C SER A 54 -5.93 -11.32 6.38
N ARG A 55 -5.91 -12.32 7.26
CA ARG A 55 -5.07 -13.52 7.07
C ARG A 55 -5.44 -14.29 5.81
N GLN A 56 -6.73 -14.43 5.51
CA GLN A 56 -7.19 -15.08 4.28
C GLN A 56 -6.78 -14.30 3.03
N PHE A 57 -6.88 -12.96 3.05
CA PHE A 57 -6.42 -12.12 1.94
C PHE A 57 -4.93 -12.32 1.65
N VAL A 58 -4.08 -12.22 2.69
CA VAL A 58 -2.63 -12.43 2.55
C VAL A 58 -2.31 -13.84 2.05
N ALA A 59 -2.93 -14.86 2.62
CA ALA A 59 -2.73 -16.25 2.21
C ALA A 59 -3.12 -16.47 0.74
N GLN A 60 -4.23 -15.89 0.29
CA GLN A 60 -4.68 -15.99 -1.09
C GLN A 60 -3.76 -15.23 -2.06
N ALA A 61 -3.30 -14.04 -1.68
CA ALA A 61 -2.34 -13.27 -2.49
C ALA A 61 -1.03 -14.04 -2.67
N ARG A 62 -0.50 -14.65 -1.59
CA ARG A 62 0.69 -15.51 -1.65
C ARG A 62 0.45 -16.72 -2.56
N LYS A 63 -0.71 -17.37 -2.44
CA LYS A 63 -1.09 -18.53 -3.28
C LYS A 63 -1.16 -18.17 -4.77
N ASN A 64 -1.63 -16.97 -5.09
CA ASN A 64 -1.74 -16.49 -6.47
C ASN A 64 -0.39 -16.02 -7.07
N ARG A 65 0.73 -16.12 -6.33
CA ARG A 65 2.07 -15.64 -6.73
C ARG A 65 2.12 -14.18 -7.15
N ILE A 66 1.23 -13.36 -6.60
CA ILE A 66 1.20 -11.90 -6.83
C ILE A 66 1.91 -11.12 -5.72
N VAL A 67 2.56 -11.82 -4.79
CA VAL A 67 3.27 -11.21 -3.65
C VAL A 67 4.76 -11.06 -3.97
N GLU A 68 5.29 -9.85 -3.77
CA GLU A 68 6.69 -9.52 -3.99
C GLU A 68 7.25 -8.84 -2.72
N THR A 69 8.28 -9.43 -2.11
CA THR A 69 8.99 -8.83 -0.97
C THR A 69 10.14 -7.97 -1.48
N ILE A 70 10.23 -6.75 -1.00
CA ILE A 70 11.20 -5.76 -1.44
C ILE A 70 12.36 -5.72 -0.45
N GLY A 71 13.58 -5.93 -0.95
CA GLY A 71 14.79 -5.92 -0.14
C GLY A 71 14.96 -7.14 0.76
N GLU A 72 16.00 -7.12 1.57
CA GLU A 72 16.36 -8.21 2.50
C GLU A 72 15.91 -7.93 3.94
N GLU A 73 15.47 -6.70 4.23
CA GLU A 73 14.99 -6.29 5.55
C GLU A 73 13.59 -6.82 5.84
N ASP A 74 13.26 -6.91 7.13
CA ASP A 74 11.90 -7.23 7.57
C ASP A 74 10.89 -6.19 7.05
N PRO A 75 9.78 -6.64 6.43
CA PRO A 75 8.79 -5.73 5.90
C PRO A 75 8.06 -5.00 7.02
N LYS A 76 7.87 -3.69 6.84
CA LYS A 76 7.18 -2.80 7.78
C LYS A 76 5.79 -2.44 7.28
N SER A 77 5.51 -2.63 6.00
CA SER A 77 4.19 -2.38 5.41
C SER A 77 3.87 -3.34 4.26
N ILE A 78 2.57 -3.40 3.95
CA ILE A 78 2.02 -4.11 2.80
C ILE A 78 1.36 -3.09 1.88
N VAL A 79 1.77 -3.06 0.62
CA VAL A 79 1.21 -2.18 -0.41
C VAL A 79 0.44 -3.03 -1.40
N VAL A 80 -0.85 -2.75 -1.55
CA VAL A 80 -1.72 -3.44 -2.49
C VAL A 80 -1.89 -2.58 -3.72
N THR A 81 -1.63 -3.15 -4.88
CA THR A 81 -1.90 -2.57 -6.19
C THR A 81 -2.92 -3.41 -6.94
N GLU A 82 -3.40 -2.94 -8.09
CA GLU A 82 -4.33 -3.67 -8.95
C GLU A 82 -3.78 -5.05 -9.38
N GLU A 83 -2.46 -5.16 -9.58
CA GLU A 83 -1.82 -6.38 -10.09
C GLU A 83 -1.07 -7.18 -9.03
N ARG A 84 -0.45 -6.50 -8.05
CA ARG A 84 0.49 -7.11 -7.10
C ARG A 84 0.35 -6.60 -5.68
N VAL A 85 0.83 -7.41 -4.74
CA VAL A 85 0.97 -7.06 -3.32
C VAL A 85 2.44 -7.00 -2.99
N TYR A 86 2.91 -5.86 -2.51
CA TYR A 86 4.31 -5.63 -2.14
C TYR A 86 4.49 -5.62 -0.64
N TYR A 87 5.49 -6.34 -0.17
CA TYR A 87 5.98 -6.23 1.20
C TYR A 87 7.15 -5.26 1.20
N SER A 88 6.95 -4.11 1.81
CA SER A 88 7.90 -2.99 1.76
C SER A 88 8.65 -2.84 3.09
N PRO A 89 9.96 -2.55 3.06
CA PRO A 89 10.74 -2.24 4.27
C PRO A 89 10.47 -0.81 4.78
N ILE A 90 9.71 -0.01 4.02
CA ILE A 90 9.31 1.34 4.39
C ILE A 90 8.00 1.28 5.19
N SER A 91 7.86 2.13 6.20
CA SER A 91 6.64 2.18 7.01
C SER A 91 5.44 2.69 6.22
N SER A 92 4.26 2.19 6.58
CA SER A 92 2.97 2.62 6.00
C SER A 92 2.77 4.13 6.14
N SER A 93 3.17 4.71 7.28
CA SER A 93 3.13 6.15 7.56
C SER A 93 4.01 6.99 6.62
N THR A 94 5.21 6.50 6.28
CA THR A 94 6.13 7.20 5.37
C THR A 94 5.62 7.13 3.93
N LEU A 95 5.16 5.95 3.50
CA LEU A 95 4.57 5.79 2.17
C LEU A 95 3.31 6.64 2.01
N LYS A 96 2.45 6.73 3.04
CA LYS A 96 1.27 7.61 3.03
C LYS A 96 1.66 9.08 2.84
N LYS A 97 2.70 9.57 3.52
CA LYS A 97 3.19 10.94 3.33
C LYS A 97 3.68 11.18 1.89
N ARG A 98 4.40 10.22 1.30
CA ARG A 98 4.86 10.28 -0.09
C ARG A 98 3.70 10.26 -1.09
N ALA A 99 2.63 9.52 -0.79
CA ALA A 99 1.41 9.50 -1.60
C ALA A 99 0.58 10.79 -1.43
N HIS A 100 0.57 11.39 -0.24
CA HIS A 100 -0.25 12.57 0.07
C HIS A 100 0.39 13.91 -0.28
N HIS A 101 1.72 13.99 -0.41
CA HIS A 101 2.41 15.20 -0.90
C HIS A 101 1.99 15.61 -2.33
N LEU A 102 1.07 14.86 -2.94
CA LEU A 102 0.49 15.05 -4.27
C LEU A 102 -0.86 15.78 -4.24
N VAL A 103 -1.41 16.01 -3.05
CA VAL A 103 -2.75 16.60 -2.86
C VAL A 103 -2.66 18.05 -2.34
N ASP A 104 -1.48 18.49 -1.90
CA ASP A 104 -1.27 19.77 -1.21
C ASP A 104 -0.45 20.82 -2.02
N LEU A 105 -0.23 20.60 -3.32
CA LEU A 105 0.33 21.57 -4.27
C LEU A 105 -0.64 21.74 -5.45
#